data_AF-A0A813AAS5-F1
#
_entry.id   AF-A0A813AAS5-F1
#
_cell.length_a   1.000
_cell.length_b   1.000
_cell.length_c   1.000
_cell.angle_alpha   90.00
_cell.angle_beta   90.00
_cell.angle_gamma   90.00
#
_symmetry.space_group_name_H-M   'P 1'
#
loop_
_entity.id
_entity.type
_entity.pdbx_description
1 polymer ?
#
loop_
_entity_poly.entity_id
_entity_poly.type
_entity_poly.pdbx_seq_one_letter_code
_entity_poly.pdbx_strand_id
1 'polypeptide(L)'
;MTAFRAFAQHSNVEGALSLTAAQQSLQPTSSEMVSKTVLPTLEIEFPQGAAVRFTEDAVPSALRGLRGEILERMMDGTARVRLDGGAIVHSVRDAFLRPDMCQGTKPAPDRQHYVNVMLDDTQLKAQASKVHNALESWSKQSSTVPHWPRLFWEGVVQMQSNEPLHRDLLRVLQAHGYVGDATISAPRTDALLKQLKDLGTPAPAAGSAVEFFTGQKITPSAAGLGDISTWHSKLPSDHQYAGPEIYRSVLASGVRCMRDYVNQFFPIDSRTHSNEYLDLFTQASTIDFALAKAASDDEILATLGTNDQLEIPLRRIAAYVHKKRTGDGDAAMRILAVQPPGSGTDIAPHWLVTEASAYSQAEYKRREMARAQKGPGPKGADKGAGKSKGRGGAKGHPKTKADKAHVPG
;
A
#
# COMPACT_ATOMS: atom_id res chain seq x y z
N MET A 1 33.29 26.60 59.63
CA MET A 1 33.52 27.01 58.24
C MET A 1 32.16 27.08 57.55
N THR A 2 31.48 28.22 57.70
CA THR A 2 31.26 29.24 56.63
C THR A 2 30.17 28.76 55.64
N ALA A 3 28.87 29.01 55.83
CA ALA A 3 28.11 30.28 55.83
C ALA A 3 27.58 30.70 54.43
N PHE A 4 26.24 30.84 54.33
CA PHE A 4 25.43 31.68 53.41
C PHE A 4 25.47 31.32 51.89
N ARG A 5 24.42 31.53 51.07
CA ARG A 5 23.44 32.63 51.04
C ARG A 5 22.23 32.27 50.14
N ALA A 6 21.05 32.72 50.55
CA ALA A 6 19.83 32.80 49.77
C ALA A 6 19.89 33.89 48.68
N PHE A 7 19.02 33.79 47.66
CA PHE A 7 18.47 34.95 46.96
C PHE A 7 17.04 34.67 46.48
N ALA A 8 16.11 35.50 46.93
CA ALA A 8 14.74 35.67 46.46
C ALA A 8 14.59 37.13 46.02
N GLN A 9 13.81 37.40 44.96
CA GLN A 9 13.11 38.68 44.65
C GLN A 9 12.42 38.51 43.28
N HIS A 10 11.08 38.49 43.19
CA HIS A 10 10.08 39.59 43.20
C HIS A 10 9.78 40.21 41.81
N SER A 11 8.53 40.04 41.35
CA SER A 11 7.63 40.99 40.62
C SER A 11 6.50 40.17 39.96
N ASN A 12 5.30 40.04 40.54
CA ASN A 12 4.18 40.99 40.57
C ASN A 12 4.05 41.91 39.34
N VAL A 13 3.09 41.59 38.47
CA VAL A 13 2.31 42.57 37.71
C VAL A 13 0.85 42.10 37.72
N GLU A 14 0.06 42.73 38.59
CA GLU A 14 -1.40 42.78 38.49
C GLU A 14 -1.77 43.74 37.34
N GLY A 15 -2.71 43.30 36.50
CA GLY A 15 -3.28 44.12 35.43
C GLY A 15 -4.78 43.90 35.37
N ALA A 16 -5.49 44.56 36.29
CA ALA A 16 -6.94 44.70 36.27
C ALA A 16 -7.33 45.75 35.22
N LEU A 17 -8.17 45.39 34.25
CA LEU A 17 -9.00 46.32 33.51
C LEU A 17 -10.43 45.78 33.41
N SER A 18 -11.30 46.44 34.16
CA SER A 18 -12.76 46.46 34.02
C SER A 18 -13.16 47.54 33.01
N LEU A 19 -14.45 47.56 32.63
CA LEU A 19 -15.19 48.47 31.72
C LEU A 19 -15.28 47.90 30.27
N THR A 20 -16.44 47.83 29.61
CA THR A 20 -17.69 48.59 29.76
C THR A 20 -18.83 47.85 29.06
N ALA A 21 -20.02 47.92 29.63
CA ALA A 21 -21.28 47.59 28.98
C ALA A 21 -21.58 48.58 27.84
N ALA A 22 -22.05 48.08 26.70
CA ALA A 22 -22.73 48.87 25.68
C ALA A 22 -23.93 48.09 25.14
N GLN A 23 -25.08 48.48 25.67
CA GLN A 23 -26.43 48.13 25.31
C GLN A 23 -26.81 48.95 24.05
N GLN A 24 -27.17 48.31 22.95
CA GLN A 24 -27.83 48.99 21.83
C GLN A 24 -28.92 48.10 21.22
N SER A 25 -30.15 48.55 21.46
CA SER A 25 -31.35 48.15 20.73
C SER A 25 -31.33 48.74 19.32
N LEU A 26 -31.67 47.95 18.30
CA LEU A 26 -32.26 48.48 17.08
C LEU A 26 -33.38 47.56 16.59
N GLN A 27 -34.45 48.24 16.19
CA GLN A 27 -35.78 47.77 15.80
C GLN A 27 -35.81 47.05 14.43
N PRO A 28 -36.92 46.34 14.13
CA PRO A 28 -37.09 45.62 12.86
C PRO A 28 -37.47 46.57 11.72
N THR A 29 -36.97 46.28 10.51
CA THR A 29 -37.45 46.91 9.28
C THR A 29 -38.02 45.84 8.34
N SER A 30 -39.31 46.02 8.05
CA SER A 30 -40.01 45.84 6.76
C SER A 30 -39.53 44.70 5.85
N SER A 31 -40.29 43.60 5.73
CA SER A 31 -41.44 43.43 4.84
C SER A 31 -41.06 43.57 3.35
N GLU A 32 -40.67 42.44 2.74
CA GLU A 32 -40.68 42.26 1.29
C GLU A 32 -41.51 41.01 0.97
N MET A 33 -42.74 41.25 0.51
CA MET A 33 -43.66 40.24 0.00
C MET A 33 -43.17 39.77 -1.37
N VAL A 34 -42.60 38.56 -1.44
CA VAL A 34 -42.42 37.84 -2.70
C VAL A 34 -43.50 36.76 -2.78
N SER A 35 -44.57 37.08 -3.52
CA SER A 35 -45.62 36.13 -3.91
C SER A 35 -45.00 34.98 -4.71
N LYS A 36 -44.83 33.81 -4.08
CA LYS A 36 -44.53 32.56 -4.78
C LYS A 36 -45.82 32.04 -5.40
N THR A 37 -45.90 32.17 -6.72
CA THR A 37 -46.87 31.46 -7.57
C THR A 37 -46.71 29.96 -7.35
N VAL A 38 -47.61 29.36 -6.58
CA VAL A 38 -47.72 27.90 -6.42
C VAL A 38 -48.34 27.35 -7.70
N LEU A 39 -47.51 26.81 -8.58
CA LEU A 39 -47.99 25.96 -9.67
C LEU A 39 -48.55 24.67 -9.07
N PRO A 40 -49.71 24.18 -9.54
CA PRO A 40 -50.28 22.92 -9.06
C PRO A 40 -49.32 21.78 -9.38
N THR A 41 -48.71 21.20 -8.33
CA THR A 41 -47.93 19.97 -8.42
C THR A 41 -48.89 18.85 -8.80
N LEU A 42 -48.88 18.45 -10.08
CA LEU A 42 -49.54 17.22 -10.52
C LEU A 42 -48.92 16.05 -9.77
N GLU A 43 -49.68 15.48 -8.82
CA GLU A 43 -49.33 14.22 -8.17
C GLU A 43 -49.41 13.11 -9.22
N ILE A 44 -48.25 12.70 -9.72
CA ILE A 44 -48.13 11.56 -10.63
C ILE A 44 -48.13 10.31 -9.74
N GLU A 45 -49.21 9.54 -9.79
CA GLU A 45 -49.28 8.24 -9.13
C GLU A 45 -48.48 7.20 -9.91
N PHE A 46 -47.57 6.50 -9.23
CA PHE A 46 -46.77 5.43 -9.81
C PHE A 46 -47.31 4.06 -9.35
N PRO A 47 -47.80 3.21 -10.26
CA PRO A 47 -48.26 1.87 -9.89
C PRO A 47 -47.10 0.96 -9.47
N GLN A 48 -47.39 -0.06 -8.65
CA GLN A 48 -46.43 -1.12 -8.34
C GLN A 48 -45.97 -1.80 -9.64
N GLY A 49 -44.66 -1.97 -9.80
CA GLY A 49 -44.03 -2.47 -11.03
C GLY A 49 -43.71 -1.39 -12.07
N ALA A 50 -43.99 -0.11 -11.81
CA ALA A 50 -43.61 0.96 -12.72
C ALA A 50 -42.09 1.15 -12.76
N ALA A 51 -41.55 1.28 -13.97
CA ALA A 51 -40.18 1.68 -14.20
C ALA A 51 -40.02 3.19 -13.90
N VAL A 52 -39.08 3.51 -13.03
CA VAL A 52 -38.82 4.86 -12.55
C VAL A 52 -37.35 5.23 -12.66
N ARG A 53 -37.09 6.52 -12.83
CA ARG A 53 -35.76 7.10 -12.84
C ARG A 53 -35.63 8.16 -11.74
N PHE A 54 -34.50 8.15 -11.05
CA PHE A 54 -34.21 9.13 -10.00
C PHE A 54 -33.83 10.49 -10.60
N THR A 55 -34.52 11.55 -10.16
CA THR A 55 -34.32 12.93 -10.65
C THR A 55 -33.10 13.60 -10.07
N GLU A 56 -32.65 14.63 -10.80
CA GLU A 56 -31.46 15.40 -10.52
C GLU A 56 -31.56 16.27 -9.26
N ASP A 57 -32.76 16.66 -8.87
CA ASP A 57 -32.95 17.87 -8.05
C ASP A 57 -33.06 17.62 -6.55
N ALA A 58 -33.16 16.35 -6.08
CA ALA A 58 -33.43 16.12 -4.66
C ALA A 58 -33.00 14.76 -4.08
N VAL A 59 -32.11 14.03 -4.76
CA VAL A 59 -31.63 12.72 -4.31
C VAL A 59 -30.15 12.81 -3.93
N PRO A 60 -29.66 12.03 -2.93
CA PRO A 60 -28.22 11.83 -2.76
C PRO A 60 -27.56 11.55 -4.11
N SER A 61 -26.45 12.24 -4.40
CA SER A 61 -25.74 12.21 -5.68
C SER A 61 -25.47 10.80 -6.20
N ALA A 62 -25.37 9.82 -5.31
CA ALA A 62 -25.18 8.40 -5.61
C ALA A 62 -26.33 7.72 -6.38
N LEU A 63 -27.56 8.21 -6.28
CA LEU A 63 -28.72 7.59 -6.96
C LEU A 63 -29.13 8.33 -8.23
N ARG A 64 -28.50 9.46 -8.53
CA ARG A 64 -28.86 10.35 -9.64
C ARG A 64 -28.79 9.61 -10.99
N GLY A 65 -29.89 9.62 -11.75
CA GLY A 65 -29.94 9.03 -13.08
C GLY A 65 -30.07 7.50 -13.13
N LEU A 66 -30.02 6.82 -11.97
CA LEU A 66 -30.28 5.39 -11.86
C LEU A 66 -31.74 5.07 -12.19
N ARG A 67 -31.95 3.84 -12.65
CA ARG A 67 -33.25 3.28 -13.03
C ARG A 67 -33.63 2.14 -12.10
N GLY A 68 -34.91 1.95 -11.89
CA GLY A 68 -35.43 0.85 -11.10
C GLY A 68 -36.93 0.65 -11.24
N GLU A 69 -37.44 -0.31 -10.49
CA GLU A 69 -38.84 -0.71 -10.45
C GLU A 69 -39.41 -0.51 -9.04
N ILE A 70 -40.60 0.08 -8.94
CA ILE A 70 -41.29 0.21 -7.64
C ILE A 70 -41.80 -1.16 -7.19
N LEU A 71 -41.25 -1.66 -6.08
CA LEU A 71 -41.65 -2.92 -5.48
C LEU A 71 -42.87 -2.78 -4.58
N GLU A 72 -42.94 -1.72 -3.79
CA GLU A 72 -43.98 -1.53 -2.78
C GLU A 72 -44.08 -0.04 -2.43
N ARG A 73 -45.30 0.46 -2.27
CA ARG A 73 -45.54 1.83 -1.81
C ARG A 73 -46.04 1.80 -0.38
N MET A 74 -45.43 2.62 0.46
CA MET A 74 -45.80 2.78 1.87
C MET A 74 -46.82 3.91 2.00
N MET A 75 -47.64 3.86 3.07
CA MET A 75 -48.68 4.86 3.32
C MET A 75 -48.13 6.27 3.62
N ASP A 76 -46.83 6.40 3.90
CA ASP A 76 -46.14 7.65 4.22
C ASP A 76 -45.67 8.45 2.99
N GLY A 77 -46.07 8.02 1.78
CA GLY A 77 -45.64 8.66 0.52
C GLY A 77 -44.21 8.30 0.11
N THR A 78 -43.67 7.22 0.68
CA THR A 78 -42.38 6.65 0.25
C THR A 78 -42.58 5.32 -0.49
N ALA A 79 -41.63 5.00 -1.35
CA ALA A 79 -41.61 3.80 -2.15
C ALA A 79 -40.34 2.98 -1.90
N ARG A 80 -40.47 1.66 -1.99
CA ARG A 80 -39.35 0.73 -2.03
C ARG A 80 -39.03 0.42 -3.49
N VAL A 81 -37.85 0.81 -3.95
CA VAL A 81 -37.46 0.72 -5.37
C VAL A 81 -36.33 -0.29 -5.53
N ARG A 82 -36.47 -1.24 -6.46
CA ARG A 82 -35.40 -2.14 -6.88
C ARG A 82 -34.68 -1.53 -8.07
N LEU A 83 -33.41 -1.19 -7.92
CA LEU A 83 -32.59 -0.69 -9.00
C LEU A 83 -32.29 -1.80 -10.02
N ASP A 84 -31.99 -1.42 -11.27
CA ASP A 84 -31.61 -2.38 -12.32
C ASP A 84 -30.38 -3.22 -11.94
N GLY A 85 -29.51 -2.70 -11.07
CA GLY A 85 -28.37 -3.42 -10.49
C GLY A 85 -28.73 -4.44 -9.39
N GLY A 86 -30.03 -4.62 -9.08
CA GLY A 86 -30.52 -5.56 -8.07
C GLY A 86 -30.56 -5.01 -6.64
N ALA A 87 -29.92 -3.87 -6.36
CA ALA A 87 -29.98 -3.21 -5.07
C ALA A 87 -31.41 -2.70 -4.77
N ILE A 88 -31.82 -2.77 -3.50
CA ILE A 88 -33.15 -2.31 -3.06
C ILE A 88 -32.96 -1.06 -2.21
N VAL A 89 -33.56 0.05 -2.64
CA VAL A 89 -33.58 1.31 -1.91
C VAL A 89 -34.91 1.41 -1.16
N HIS A 90 -34.83 1.54 0.16
CA HIS A 90 -36.00 1.72 1.02
C HIS A 90 -36.29 3.21 1.23
N SER A 91 -37.57 3.55 1.38
CA SER A 91 -38.03 4.89 1.77
C SER A 91 -37.64 6.01 0.78
N VAL A 92 -37.86 5.80 -0.51
CA VAL A 92 -37.68 6.84 -1.54
C VAL A 92 -38.95 7.67 -1.66
N ARG A 93 -38.88 8.99 -1.45
CA ARG A 93 -40.06 9.86 -1.65
C ARG A 93 -40.45 9.93 -3.13
N ASP A 94 -41.74 9.95 -3.42
CA ASP A 94 -42.26 10.02 -4.80
C ASP A 94 -41.75 11.23 -5.59
N ALA A 95 -41.47 12.35 -4.90
CA ALA A 95 -40.90 13.56 -5.51
C ALA A 95 -39.55 13.32 -6.22
N PHE A 96 -38.86 12.24 -5.88
CA PHE A 96 -37.55 11.87 -6.42
C PHE A 96 -37.64 10.95 -7.64
N LEU A 97 -38.84 10.50 -7.99
CA LEU A 97 -39.09 9.54 -9.04
C LEU A 97 -39.74 10.23 -10.24
N ARG A 98 -39.29 9.87 -11.44
CA ARG A 98 -39.97 10.19 -12.70
C ARG A 98 -40.27 8.91 -13.45
N PRO A 99 -41.36 8.85 -14.23
CA PRO A 99 -41.65 7.69 -15.05
C PRO A 99 -40.53 7.52 -16.08
N ASP A 100 -39.95 6.33 -16.18
CA ASP A 100 -38.98 6.05 -17.24
C ASP A 100 -39.76 5.69 -18.52
N MET A 101 -39.88 6.66 -19.42
CA MET A 101 -40.62 6.51 -20.69
C MET A 101 -39.91 5.58 -21.69
N CYS A 102 -38.71 5.09 -21.39
CA CYS A 102 -37.96 4.19 -22.25
C CYS A 102 -38.43 2.73 -22.09
N GLN A 103 -39.61 2.39 -22.60
CA GLN A 103 -40.06 0.99 -22.70
C GLN A 103 -39.31 0.28 -23.82
N GLY A 104 -38.25 -0.46 -23.48
CA GLY A 104 -37.49 -1.25 -24.46
C GLY A 104 -36.66 -2.35 -23.83
N THR A 105 -37.20 -3.58 -23.89
CA THR A 105 -36.54 -4.87 -23.67
C THR A 105 -35.97 -5.16 -22.27
N LYS A 106 -36.68 -6.06 -21.57
CA LYS A 106 -36.33 -6.67 -20.28
C LYS A 106 -34.97 -7.40 -20.38
N PRO A 107 -33.91 -7.00 -19.65
CA PRO A 107 -32.66 -7.75 -19.64
C PRO A 107 -32.81 -9.04 -18.82
N ALA A 108 -32.17 -10.11 -19.28
CA ALA A 108 -32.23 -11.45 -18.70
C ALA A 108 -31.68 -11.50 -17.26
N PRO A 109 -32.22 -12.37 -16.39
CA PRO A 109 -31.78 -12.46 -15.01
C PRO A 109 -30.56 -13.40 -14.90
N ASP A 110 -29.35 -12.84 -14.98
CA ASP A 110 -28.22 -13.36 -14.18
C ASP A 110 -27.00 -12.44 -14.26
N ARG A 111 -26.85 -11.59 -13.24
CA ARG A 111 -25.56 -11.10 -12.71
C ARG A 111 -25.88 -10.14 -11.57
N GLN A 112 -25.78 -10.66 -10.34
CA GLN A 112 -25.74 -9.82 -9.16
C GLN A 112 -24.48 -8.95 -9.22
N HIS A 113 -24.64 -7.69 -9.61
CA HIS A 113 -23.60 -6.68 -9.45
C HIS A 113 -23.70 -6.14 -8.02
N TYR A 114 -22.77 -6.52 -7.16
CA TYR A 114 -22.59 -5.90 -5.85
C TYR A 114 -22.28 -4.41 -6.06
N VAL A 115 -23.19 -3.52 -5.65
CA VAL A 115 -22.93 -2.08 -5.59
C VAL A 115 -22.09 -1.80 -4.35
N ASN A 116 -20.96 -1.14 -4.57
CA ASN A 116 -19.92 -0.90 -3.58
C ASN A 116 -20.39 0.16 -2.55
N VAL A 117 -20.45 -0.23 -1.27
CA VAL A 117 -20.69 0.63 -0.08
C VAL A 117 -19.42 1.44 0.23
N MET A 118 -18.88 2.16 -0.75
CA MET A 118 -17.55 2.81 -0.62
C MET A 118 -17.60 4.25 -0.08
N LEU A 119 -18.75 4.93 -0.15
CA LEU A 119 -18.85 6.33 0.29
C LEU A 119 -18.91 6.48 1.81
N ASP A 120 -19.70 5.67 2.51
CA ASP A 120 -19.85 5.72 3.97
C ASP A 120 -18.54 5.40 4.71
N ASP A 121 -17.74 4.50 4.15
CA ASP A 121 -16.44 4.08 4.69
C ASP A 121 -15.42 5.23 4.75
N THR A 122 -15.45 6.13 3.75
CA THR A 122 -14.51 7.26 3.72
C THR A 122 -14.83 8.28 4.80
N GLN A 123 -16.12 8.53 5.03
CA GLN A 123 -16.59 9.45 6.07
C GLN A 123 -16.32 8.89 7.47
N LEU A 124 -16.62 7.60 7.70
CA LEU A 124 -16.29 6.90 8.95
C LEU A 124 -14.80 7.02 9.29
N LYS A 125 -13.92 6.76 8.32
CA LYS A 125 -12.46 6.85 8.51
C LYS A 125 -12.00 8.26 8.84
N ALA A 126 -12.50 9.25 8.11
CA ALA A 126 -12.16 10.65 8.34
C ALA A 126 -12.61 11.10 9.75
N GLN A 127 -13.82 10.73 10.18
CA GLN A 127 -14.32 11.04 11.52
C GLN A 127 -13.53 10.29 12.60
N ALA A 128 -13.25 8.99 12.42
CA ALA A 128 -12.48 8.19 13.38
C ALA A 128 -11.06 8.73 13.59
N SER A 129 -10.39 9.16 12.51
CA SER A 129 -9.06 9.76 12.59
C SER A 129 -9.07 11.11 13.34
N LYS A 130 -10.07 11.97 13.09
CA LYS A 130 -10.23 13.24 13.83
C LYS A 130 -10.39 12.99 15.33
N VAL A 131 -11.25 12.04 15.72
CA VAL A 131 -11.48 11.71 17.13
C VAL A 131 -10.25 11.06 17.76
N HIS A 132 -9.54 10.19 17.03
CA HIS A 132 -8.28 9.59 17.50
C HIS A 132 -7.23 10.66 17.83
N ASN A 133 -6.99 11.59 16.91
CA ASN A 133 -5.98 12.65 17.09
C ASN A 133 -6.35 13.60 18.23
N ALA A 134 -7.64 13.92 18.38
CA ALA A 134 -8.12 14.72 19.51
C ALA A 134 -7.89 13.98 20.85
N LEU A 135 -8.24 12.70 20.92
CA LEU A 135 -8.06 11.88 22.12
C LEU A 135 -6.58 11.76 22.51
N GLU A 136 -5.69 11.53 21.54
CA GLU A 136 -4.26 11.42 21.78
C GLU A 136 -3.67 12.75 22.30
N SER A 137 -4.08 13.88 21.70
CA SER A 137 -3.65 15.23 22.13
C SER A 137 -4.07 15.52 23.57
N TRP A 138 -5.35 15.29 23.92
CA TRP A 138 -5.85 15.52 25.26
C TRP A 138 -5.27 14.55 26.29
N SER A 139 -5.07 13.28 25.91
CA SER A 139 -4.43 12.28 26.78
C SER A 139 -3.00 12.66 27.14
N LYS A 140 -2.23 13.26 26.22
CA LYS A 140 -0.88 13.78 26.50
C LYS A 140 -0.89 14.97 27.45
N GLN A 141 -1.96 15.76 27.45
CA GLN A 141 -2.17 16.91 28.33
C GLN A 141 -2.84 16.55 29.67
N SER A 142 -3.04 15.25 29.94
CA SER A 142 -3.77 14.80 31.14
C SER A 142 -3.11 15.20 32.45
N SER A 143 -1.78 15.42 32.47
CA SER A 143 -1.04 15.87 33.66
C SER A 143 -1.22 17.36 33.95
N THR A 144 -1.54 18.18 32.95
CA THR A 144 -1.64 19.64 33.06
C THR A 144 -3.09 20.14 33.11
N VAL A 145 -4.04 19.39 32.56
CA VAL A 145 -5.46 19.78 32.47
C VAL A 145 -6.35 18.73 33.15
N PRO A 146 -6.63 18.84 34.46
CA PRO A 146 -7.40 17.83 35.20
C PRO A 146 -8.82 17.56 34.67
N HIS A 147 -9.42 18.53 33.97
CA HIS A 147 -10.77 18.45 33.40
C HIS A 147 -10.77 18.16 31.89
N TRP A 148 -9.65 17.67 31.34
CA TRP A 148 -9.54 17.32 29.92
C TRP A 148 -10.62 16.34 29.41
N PRO A 149 -11.16 15.38 30.20
CA PRO A 149 -12.17 14.47 29.65
C PRO A 149 -13.44 15.19 29.25
N ARG A 150 -13.84 16.21 30.02
CA ARG A 150 -15.00 17.06 29.69
C ARG A 150 -14.76 17.83 28.39
N LEU A 151 -13.58 18.42 28.24
CA LEU A 151 -13.21 19.18 27.04
C LEU A 151 -13.13 18.28 25.80
N PHE A 152 -12.64 17.05 25.95
CA PHE A 152 -12.64 16.06 24.89
C PHE A 152 -14.07 15.72 24.42
N TRP A 153 -14.97 15.40 25.35
CA TRP A 153 -16.35 15.07 25.01
C TRP A 153 -17.12 16.26 24.43
N GLU A 154 -16.87 17.46 24.91
CA GLU A 154 -17.42 18.70 24.33
C GLU A 154 -16.97 18.87 22.86
N GLY A 155 -15.72 18.54 22.54
CA GLY A 155 -15.24 18.49 21.16
C GLY A 155 -15.94 17.44 20.29
N VAL A 156 -16.28 16.28 20.86
CA VAL A 156 -17.07 15.24 20.16
C VAL A 156 -18.51 15.69 19.91
N VAL A 157 -19.14 16.36 20.87
CA VAL A 157 -20.49 16.96 20.74
C VAL A 157 -20.50 18.03 19.66
N GLN A 158 -19.48 18.89 19.62
CA GLN A 158 -19.34 19.91 18.58
C GLN A 158 -19.17 19.26 17.21
N MET A 159 -18.40 18.17 17.12
CA MET A 159 -18.25 17.41 15.87
C MET A 159 -19.59 16.83 15.41
N GLN A 160 -20.36 16.23 16.32
CA GLN A 160 -21.69 15.68 16.04
C GLN A 160 -22.70 16.74 15.59
N SER A 161 -22.59 17.97 16.11
CA SER A 161 -23.46 19.09 15.76
C SER A 161 -23.14 19.65 14.36
N ASN A 162 -21.87 19.64 13.97
CA ASN A 162 -21.43 20.09 12.65
C ASN A 162 -21.65 19.04 11.56
N GLU A 163 -21.41 17.77 11.89
CA GLU A 163 -21.47 16.64 10.98
C GLU A 163 -22.03 15.42 11.73
N PRO A 164 -23.10 14.77 11.25
CA PRO A 164 -23.64 13.60 11.93
C PRO A 164 -22.57 12.50 12.02
N LEU A 165 -22.27 12.07 13.24
CA LEU A 165 -21.30 11.00 13.49
C LEU A 165 -21.80 9.69 12.88
N HIS A 166 -20.89 8.96 12.23
CA HIS A 166 -21.18 7.64 11.68
C HIS A 166 -21.66 6.68 12.78
N ARG A 167 -22.63 5.81 12.45
CA ARG A 167 -23.29 4.93 13.42
C ARG A 167 -22.30 4.01 14.16
N ASP A 168 -21.32 3.47 13.44
CA ASP A 168 -20.32 2.57 14.05
C ASP A 168 -19.33 3.31 14.94
N LEU A 169 -18.94 4.54 14.58
CA LEU A 169 -18.13 5.40 15.44
C LEU A 169 -18.88 5.74 16.72
N LEU A 170 -20.17 6.08 16.60
CA LEU A 170 -21.03 6.40 17.74
C LEU A 170 -21.21 5.20 18.68
N ARG A 171 -21.36 3.98 18.13
CA ARG A 171 -21.41 2.74 18.93
C ARG A 171 -20.12 2.52 19.73
N VAL A 172 -18.96 2.76 19.12
CA VAL A 172 -17.67 2.66 19.82
C VAL A 172 -17.57 3.72 20.92
N LEU A 173 -17.91 4.98 20.62
CA LEU A 173 -17.86 6.04 21.62
C LEU A 173 -18.79 5.75 22.82
N GLN A 174 -20.01 5.25 22.56
CA GLN A 174 -20.95 4.85 23.61
C GLN A 174 -20.41 3.72 24.48
N ALA A 175 -19.75 2.71 23.89
CA ALA A 175 -19.12 1.63 24.63
C ALA A 175 -17.99 2.11 25.58
N HIS A 176 -17.41 3.28 25.29
CA HIS A 176 -16.37 3.92 26.09
C HIS A 176 -16.87 5.07 26.96
N GLY A 177 -18.19 5.16 27.15
CA GLY A 177 -18.81 6.07 28.13
C GLY A 177 -19.38 7.36 27.55
N TYR A 178 -19.48 7.50 26.23
CA TYR A 178 -20.17 8.64 25.62
C TYR A 178 -21.70 8.52 25.77
N VAL A 179 -22.32 9.51 26.42
CA VAL A 179 -23.78 9.62 26.63
C VAL A 179 -24.33 10.93 26.05
N GLY A 180 -23.56 11.62 25.19
CA GLY A 180 -23.89 12.94 24.65
C GLY A 180 -23.44 14.08 25.58
N ASP A 181 -24.16 15.19 25.57
CA ASP A 181 -23.81 16.45 26.27
C ASP A 181 -23.63 16.29 27.79
N ALA A 182 -24.23 15.25 28.39
CA ALA A 182 -24.13 14.95 29.81
C ALA A 182 -22.90 14.11 30.20
N THR A 183 -21.96 13.86 29.28
CA THR A 183 -20.83 12.96 29.55
C THR A 183 -19.76 13.64 30.42
N ILE A 184 -19.55 13.11 31.62
CA ILE A 184 -18.54 13.62 32.58
C ILE A 184 -17.39 12.62 32.82
N SER A 185 -17.61 11.33 32.54
CA SER A 185 -16.63 10.28 32.81
C SER A 185 -15.43 10.31 31.87
N ALA A 186 -14.26 9.94 32.39
CA ALA A 186 -13.06 9.78 31.58
C ALA A 186 -13.20 8.61 30.59
N PRO A 187 -12.85 8.80 29.30
CA PRO A 187 -12.82 7.70 28.34
C PRO A 187 -11.77 6.67 28.75
N ARG A 188 -11.99 5.40 28.37
CA ARG A 188 -10.97 4.35 28.50
C ARG A 188 -9.92 4.52 27.40
N THR A 189 -8.98 5.43 27.63
CA THR A 189 -8.01 5.95 26.63
C THR A 189 -7.35 4.85 25.81
N ASP A 190 -6.74 3.86 26.44
CA ASP A 190 -5.94 2.85 25.72
C ASP A 190 -6.81 1.95 24.84
N ALA A 191 -7.99 1.56 25.34
CA ALA A 191 -8.93 0.72 24.63
C ALA A 191 -9.63 1.48 23.49
N LEU A 192 -9.98 2.75 23.72
CA LEU A 192 -10.62 3.61 22.74
C LEU A 192 -9.64 4.00 21.62
N LEU A 193 -8.39 4.33 21.93
CA LEU A 193 -7.34 4.59 20.93
C LEU A 193 -7.14 3.39 20.01
N LYS A 194 -7.06 2.17 20.57
CA LYS A 194 -6.93 0.95 19.78
C LYS A 194 -8.10 0.75 18.83
N GLN A 195 -9.34 0.89 19.31
CA GLN A 195 -10.53 0.70 18.47
C GLN A 195 -10.73 1.79 17.41
N LEU A 196 -10.39 3.05 17.73
CA LEU A 196 -10.42 4.14 16.75
C LEU A 196 -9.35 3.95 15.67
N LYS A 197 -8.18 3.42 16.04
CA LYS A 197 -7.15 3.05 15.08
C LYS A 197 -7.63 1.94 14.16
N ASP A 198 -8.23 0.89 14.71
CA ASP A 198 -8.77 -0.23 13.93
C ASP A 198 -9.87 0.23 12.95
N LEU A 199 -10.76 1.15 13.38
CA LEU A 199 -11.78 1.79 12.52
C LEU A 199 -11.21 2.73 11.45
N GLY A 200 -10.05 3.35 11.72
CA GLY A 200 -9.38 4.27 10.80
C GLY A 200 -8.47 3.59 9.78
N THR A 201 -8.00 2.36 10.04
CA THR A 201 -7.17 1.60 9.11
C THR A 201 -8.01 1.01 7.97
N PRO A 202 -7.61 1.20 6.70
CA PRO A 202 -8.28 0.53 5.59
C PRO A 202 -8.11 -0.98 5.71
N ALA A 203 -9.21 -1.73 5.59
CA ALA A 203 -9.10 -3.12 5.16
C ALA A 203 -8.38 -3.14 3.79
N PRO A 204 -7.43 -4.06 3.54
CA PRO A 204 -6.74 -4.11 2.27
C PRO A 204 -7.78 -4.32 1.17
N ALA A 205 -7.96 -3.29 0.33
CA ALA A 205 -8.84 -3.38 -0.82
C ALA A 205 -8.26 -4.44 -1.76
N ALA A 206 -8.98 -5.55 -1.92
CA ALA A 206 -8.67 -6.53 -2.94
C ALA A 206 -8.89 -5.89 -4.32
N GLY A 207 -7.80 -5.48 -4.95
CA GLY A 207 -7.73 -5.12 -6.37
C GLY A 207 -8.46 -3.84 -6.77
N SER A 208 -7.75 -2.71 -6.81
CA SER A 208 -8.06 -1.67 -7.80
C SER A 208 -6.81 -0.87 -8.18
N ALA A 209 -6.19 -1.25 -9.29
CA ALA A 209 -5.07 -0.55 -9.90
C ALA A 209 -5.50 0.66 -10.77
N VAL A 210 -6.58 1.37 -10.38
CA VAL A 210 -7.25 2.34 -11.27
C VAL A 210 -7.03 3.80 -10.87
N GLU A 211 -6.57 4.10 -9.65
CA GLU A 211 -6.28 5.50 -9.26
C GLU A 211 -4.90 6.02 -9.70
N PHE A 212 -4.10 5.20 -10.41
CA PHE A 212 -2.73 5.55 -10.79
C PHE A 212 -2.59 6.50 -12.00
N PHE A 213 -3.69 6.93 -12.64
CA PHE A 213 -3.59 7.68 -13.92
C PHE A 213 -4.38 8.99 -14.05
N THR A 214 -5.15 9.42 -13.06
CA THR A 214 -5.85 10.73 -13.15
C THR A 214 -5.08 11.80 -12.38
N GLY A 215 -4.29 12.57 -13.15
CA GLY A 215 -3.44 13.65 -12.66
C GLY A 215 -4.18 14.63 -11.73
N GLN A 216 -3.71 14.70 -10.49
CA GLN A 216 -4.06 15.78 -9.57
C GLN A 216 -2.95 16.84 -9.57
N LYS A 217 -3.41 18.09 -9.73
CA LYS A 217 -2.61 19.30 -9.75
C LYS A 217 -1.74 19.41 -8.49
N ILE A 218 -0.46 19.66 -8.74
CA ILE A 218 0.58 19.89 -7.74
C ILE A 218 0.28 21.20 -7.01
N THR A 219 -0.09 21.13 -5.73
CA THR A 219 0.12 22.22 -4.76
C THR A 219 1.46 22.00 -4.06
N PRO A 220 2.37 22.99 -4.04
CA PRO A 220 3.68 22.84 -3.43
C PRO A 220 3.53 22.94 -1.90
N SER A 221 3.54 21.80 -1.21
CA SER A 221 3.72 21.76 0.24
C SER A 221 4.99 20.98 0.57
N ALA A 222 5.93 21.68 1.19
CA ALA A 222 7.12 21.17 1.88
C ALA A 222 7.86 20.00 1.19
N ALA A 223 8.58 20.35 0.13
CA ALA A 223 9.64 19.54 -0.44
C ALA A 223 10.65 19.08 0.62
N GLY A 224 10.96 17.78 0.65
CA GLY A 224 12.22 17.28 1.21
C GLY A 224 12.21 15.81 1.62
N LEU A 225 11.09 15.30 2.13
CA LEU A 225 10.96 13.90 2.51
C LEU A 225 9.82 13.32 1.70
N GLY A 226 10.18 12.56 0.65
CA GLY A 226 9.21 11.75 -0.08
C GLY A 226 8.35 11.00 0.93
N ASP A 227 7.06 10.89 0.63
CA ASP A 227 6.08 10.26 1.50
C ASP A 227 6.63 8.90 1.95
N ILE A 228 6.94 8.74 3.24
CA ILE A 228 7.53 7.52 3.82
C ILE A 228 6.58 6.32 3.60
N SER A 229 5.30 6.61 3.33
CA SER A 229 4.28 5.66 2.91
C SER A 229 4.61 4.93 1.60
N THR A 230 5.50 5.49 0.76
CA THR A 230 5.92 4.89 -0.51
C THR A 230 6.94 3.76 -0.32
N TRP A 231 7.53 3.63 0.87
CA TRP A 231 8.55 2.61 1.13
C TRP A 231 7.89 1.32 1.61
N HIS A 232 8.01 0.27 0.81
CA HIS A 232 7.59 -1.06 1.25
C HIS A 232 8.47 -1.51 2.42
N SER A 233 7.86 -1.77 3.57
CA SER A 233 8.55 -2.23 4.78
C SER A 233 8.85 -3.73 4.77
N LYS A 234 8.39 -4.45 3.75
CA LYS A 234 8.51 -5.89 3.60
C LYS A 234 8.77 -6.30 2.16
N LEU A 235 9.34 -7.48 1.98
CA LEU A 235 9.39 -8.13 0.67
C LEU A 235 7.96 -8.40 0.16
N PRO A 236 7.75 -8.45 -1.17
CA PRO A 236 6.44 -8.78 -1.73
C PRO A 236 5.87 -10.07 -1.14
N SER A 237 4.55 -10.16 -0.98
CA SER A 237 3.90 -11.35 -0.40
C SER A 237 4.08 -12.62 -1.24
N ASP A 238 4.40 -12.48 -2.52
CA ASP A 238 4.74 -13.58 -3.44
C ASP A 238 6.25 -13.91 -3.46
N HIS A 239 7.04 -13.26 -2.58
CA HIS A 239 8.47 -13.56 -2.47
C HIS A 239 8.69 -14.92 -1.81
N GLN A 240 9.41 -15.80 -2.51
CA GLN A 240 9.79 -17.09 -1.97
C GLN A 240 11.00 -16.94 -1.05
N TYR A 241 10.86 -17.27 0.23
CA TYR A 241 11.97 -17.21 1.17
C TYR A 241 12.88 -18.42 0.99
N ALA A 242 14.17 -18.17 0.73
CA ALA A 242 15.21 -19.19 0.61
C ALA A 242 16.16 -19.20 1.82
N GLY A 243 16.02 -18.24 2.75
CA GLY A 243 16.85 -18.09 3.94
C GLY A 243 17.04 -19.38 4.75
N PRO A 244 15.98 -20.13 5.08
CA PRO A 244 16.10 -21.39 5.81
C PRO A 244 16.96 -22.43 5.09
N GLU A 245 16.83 -22.53 3.76
CA GLU A 245 17.54 -23.51 2.93
C GLU A 245 19.01 -23.13 2.73
N ILE A 246 19.27 -21.84 2.50
CA ILE A 246 20.63 -21.29 2.44
C ILE A 246 21.35 -21.57 3.75
N TYR A 247 20.72 -21.25 4.89
CA TYR A 247 21.31 -21.46 6.21
C TYR A 247 21.57 -22.94 6.49
N ARG A 248 20.62 -23.84 6.18
CA ARG A 248 20.83 -25.29 6.27
C ARG A 248 22.00 -25.76 5.41
N SER A 249 22.11 -25.27 4.17
CA SER A 249 23.23 -25.62 3.28
C SER A 249 24.57 -25.15 3.83
N VAL A 250 24.59 -24.00 4.53
CA VAL A 250 25.80 -23.50 5.19
C VAL A 250 26.18 -24.41 6.36
N LEU A 251 25.24 -24.77 7.23
CA LEU A 251 25.53 -25.71 8.33
C LEU A 251 25.97 -27.08 7.82
N ALA A 252 25.39 -27.55 6.72
CA ALA A 252 25.79 -28.79 6.06
C ALA A 252 27.24 -28.77 5.53
N SER A 253 27.83 -27.58 5.34
CA SER A 253 29.25 -27.45 5.00
C SER A 253 30.18 -27.58 6.22
N GLY A 254 29.64 -27.89 7.41
CA GLY A 254 30.39 -28.13 8.64
C GLY A 254 30.82 -26.86 9.38
N VAL A 255 30.29 -25.69 9.03
CA VAL A 255 30.53 -24.45 9.77
C VAL A 255 29.53 -24.27 10.91
N ARG A 256 29.92 -23.47 11.91
CA ARG A 256 29.10 -23.22 13.10
C ARG A 256 28.23 -21.98 13.00
N CYS A 257 28.65 -20.99 12.19
CA CYS A 257 27.98 -19.71 12.05
C CYS A 257 28.25 -19.11 10.67
N MET A 258 27.51 -18.05 10.30
CA MET A 258 27.66 -17.41 8.99
C MET A 258 29.02 -16.72 8.86
N ARG A 259 29.57 -16.16 9.95
CA ARG A 259 30.90 -15.53 9.93
C ARG A 259 32.00 -16.54 9.59
N ASP A 260 31.95 -17.73 10.18
CA ASP A 260 32.89 -18.80 9.88
C ASP A 260 32.80 -19.22 8.42
N TYR A 261 31.58 -19.28 7.87
CA TYR A 261 31.38 -19.57 6.46
C TYR A 261 32.02 -18.53 5.54
N VAL A 262 31.79 -17.24 5.78
CA VAL A 262 32.40 -16.16 5.00
C VAL A 262 33.93 -16.22 5.08
N ASN A 263 34.47 -16.50 6.26
CA ASN A 263 35.92 -16.62 6.48
C ASN A 263 36.59 -17.69 5.61
N GLN A 264 35.89 -18.77 5.23
CA GLN A 264 36.44 -19.81 4.37
C GLN A 264 36.76 -19.30 2.95
N PHE A 265 36.05 -18.27 2.48
CA PHE A 265 36.22 -17.75 1.13
C PHE A 265 37.31 -16.67 1.03
N PHE A 266 37.80 -16.14 2.15
CA PHE A 266 38.78 -15.05 2.14
C PHE A 266 40.04 -15.44 2.90
N PRO A 267 41.21 -15.54 2.22
CA PRO A 267 42.50 -15.68 2.87
C PRO A 267 42.72 -14.54 3.88
N ILE A 268 43.40 -14.84 4.99
CA ILE A 268 43.62 -13.91 6.11
C ILE A 268 44.18 -12.56 5.62
N ASP A 269 45.16 -12.58 4.73
CA ASP A 269 45.82 -11.38 4.21
C ASP A 269 44.89 -10.49 3.38
N SER A 270 43.87 -11.06 2.75
CA SER A 270 42.93 -10.34 1.89
C SER A 270 41.79 -9.66 2.66
N ARG A 271 41.58 -10.03 3.93
CA ARG A 271 40.42 -9.58 4.73
C ARG A 271 40.49 -8.10 5.08
N THR A 272 41.68 -7.57 5.33
CA THR A 272 41.88 -6.17 5.77
C THR A 272 41.59 -5.16 4.67
N HIS A 273 41.81 -5.53 3.41
CA HIS A 273 41.74 -4.61 2.27
C HIS A 273 40.53 -4.85 1.35
N SER A 274 39.79 -5.93 1.56
CA SER A 274 38.63 -6.27 0.74
C SER A 274 37.36 -5.64 1.29
N ASN A 275 36.86 -4.61 0.60
CA ASN A 275 35.53 -4.03 0.89
C ASN A 275 34.43 -5.09 0.79
N GLU A 276 34.58 -6.07 -0.11
CA GLU A 276 33.63 -7.17 -0.27
C GLU A 276 33.63 -8.11 0.94
N TYR A 277 34.80 -8.38 1.53
CA TYR A 277 34.88 -9.12 2.79
C TYR A 277 34.18 -8.36 3.92
N LEU A 278 34.45 -7.05 4.07
CA LEU A 278 33.86 -6.24 5.13
C LEU A 278 32.33 -6.20 5.02
N ASP A 279 31.79 -6.05 3.81
CA ASP A 279 30.34 -6.08 3.55
C ASP A 279 29.73 -7.43 3.95
N LEU A 280 30.26 -8.53 3.41
CA LEU A 280 29.74 -9.88 3.67
C LEU A 280 29.91 -10.30 5.14
N PHE A 281 31.01 -9.91 5.78
CA PHE A 281 31.26 -10.20 7.19
C PHE A 281 30.32 -9.42 8.11
N THR A 282 30.02 -8.16 7.77
CA THR A 282 29.04 -7.35 8.50
C THR A 282 27.65 -7.97 8.39
N GLN A 283 27.25 -8.37 7.17
CA GLN A 283 25.97 -9.05 6.94
C GLN A 283 25.86 -10.38 7.67
N ALA A 284 26.92 -11.20 7.64
CA ALA A 284 26.99 -12.45 8.39
C ALA A 284 26.88 -12.22 9.91
N SER A 285 27.50 -11.15 10.42
CA SER A 285 27.41 -10.77 11.84
C SER A 285 25.98 -10.41 12.23
N THR A 286 25.27 -9.65 11.39
CA THR A 286 23.85 -9.31 11.61
C THR A 286 22.98 -10.56 11.68
N ILE A 287 23.22 -11.54 10.79
CA ILE A 287 22.51 -12.82 10.82
C ILE A 287 22.81 -13.56 12.12
N ASP A 288 24.08 -13.75 12.46
CA ASP A 288 24.49 -14.46 13.67
C ASP A 288 23.87 -13.83 14.94
N PHE A 289 23.85 -12.49 15.05
CA PHE A 289 23.26 -11.80 16.20
C PHE A 289 21.73 -11.93 16.27
N ALA A 290 21.06 -12.01 15.13
CA ALA A 290 19.62 -12.24 15.10
C ALA A 290 19.29 -13.67 15.50
N LEU A 291 20.03 -14.65 14.98
CA LEU A 291 19.80 -16.07 15.24
C LEU A 291 20.22 -16.49 16.66
N ALA A 292 21.21 -15.81 17.25
CA ALA A 292 21.63 -16.05 18.63
C ALA A 292 20.53 -15.78 19.68
N LYS A 293 19.44 -15.10 19.29
CA LYS A 293 18.28 -14.84 20.17
C LYS A 293 17.28 -15.99 20.19
N ALA A 294 17.29 -16.87 19.20
CA ALA A 294 16.39 -18.00 19.12
C ALA A 294 16.85 -19.11 20.09
N ALA A 295 15.89 -19.75 20.76
CA ALA A 295 16.14 -20.77 21.76
C ALA A 295 16.25 -22.19 21.16
N SER A 296 15.74 -22.40 19.93
CA SER A 296 15.73 -23.69 19.26
C SER A 296 16.00 -23.58 17.75
N ASP A 297 16.42 -24.70 17.15
CA ASP A 297 16.66 -24.80 15.71
C ASP A 297 15.37 -24.56 14.89
N ASP A 298 14.22 -24.99 15.41
CA ASP A 298 12.92 -24.73 14.77
C ASP A 298 12.57 -23.24 14.79
N GLU A 299 12.87 -22.55 15.89
CA GLU A 299 12.68 -21.09 16.00
C GLU A 299 13.63 -20.33 15.06
N ILE A 300 14.87 -20.80 14.90
CA ILE A 300 15.81 -20.26 13.90
C ILE A 300 15.20 -20.35 12.50
N LEU A 301 14.72 -21.53 12.11
CA LEU A 301 14.15 -21.75 10.77
C LEU A 301 12.87 -20.96 10.55
N ALA A 302 12.00 -20.85 11.56
CA ALA A 302 10.79 -20.04 11.51
C ALA A 302 11.12 -18.54 11.37
N THR A 303 12.13 -18.06 12.09
CA THR A 303 12.61 -16.68 12.00
C THR A 303 13.18 -16.39 10.60
N LEU A 304 13.97 -17.31 10.06
CA LEU A 304 14.52 -17.20 8.71
C LEU A 304 13.45 -17.21 7.61
N GLY A 305 12.35 -17.94 7.81
CA GLY A 305 11.25 -18.01 6.84
C GLY A 305 10.30 -16.82 6.86
N THR A 306 10.45 -15.88 7.79
CA THR A 306 9.52 -14.76 7.98
C THR A 306 10.18 -13.39 8.07
N ASN A 307 11.51 -13.33 8.28
CA ASN A 307 12.23 -12.08 8.51
C ASN A 307 13.01 -11.62 7.27
N ASP A 308 12.46 -10.61 6.59
CA ASP A 308 13.08 -9.95 5.42
C ASP A 308 14.49 -9.42 5.68
N GLN A 309 14.78 -8.99 6.91
CA GLN A 309 16.09 -8.46 7.28
C GLN A 309 17.19 -9.54 7.28
N LEU A 310 16.81 -10.82 7.36
CA LEU A 310 17.73 -11.96 7.28
C LEU A 310 17.77 -12.56 5.87
N GLU A 311 16.65 -12.51 5.15
CA GLU A 311 16.55 -13.01 3.77
C GLU A 311 17.52 -12.29 2.82
N ILE A 312 17.54 -10.95 2.88
CA ILE A 312 18.38 -10.11 2.02
C ILE A 312 19.88 -10.44 2.17
N PRO A 313 20.48 -10.42 3.38
CA PRO A 313 21.90 -10.73 3.54
C PRO A 313 22.23 -12.20 3.25
N LEU A 314 21.34 -13.15 3.55
CA LEU A 314 21.56 -14.57 3.23
C LEU A 314 21.67 -14.79 1.72
N ARG A 315 20.74 -14.22 0.95
CA ARG A 315 20.79 -14.27 -0.52
C ARG A 315 21.99 -13.52 -1.08
N ARG A 316 22.43 -12.42 -0.47
CA ARG A 316 23.64 -11.69 -0.88
C ARG A 316 24.90 -12.53 -0.72
N ILE A 317 25.07 -13.22 0.43
CA ILE A 317 26.19 -14.14 0.66
C ILE A 317 26.12 -15.33 -0.32
N ALA A 318 24.95 -15.93 -0.52
CA ALA A 318 24.76 -17.04 -1.45
C ALA A 318 25.09 -16.64 -2.91
N ALA A 319 24.66 -15.44 -3.34
CA ALA A 319 24.98 -14.88 -4.65
C ALA A 319 26.50 -14.71 -4.84
N TYR A 320 27.20 -14.20 -3.83
CA TYR A 320 28.66 -14.09 -3.86
C TYR A 320 29.34 -15.45 -4.04
N VAL A 321 28.96 -16.44 -3.24
CA VAL A 321 29.53 -17.79 -3.33
C VAL A 321 29.27 -18.42 -4.70
N HIS A 322 28.05 -18.25 -5.24
CA HIS A 322 27.70 -18.73 -6.57
C HIS A 322 28.59 -18.09 -7.64
N LYS A 323 28.71 -16.76 -7.63
CA LYS A 323 29.55 -16.01 -8.58
C LYS A 323 31.02 -16.44 -8.47
N LYS A 324 31.55 -16.59 -7.26
CA LYS A 324 32.94 -17.00 -7.03
C LYS A 324 33.23 -18.40 -7.57
N ARG A 325 32.28 -19.32 -7.44
CA ARG A 325 32.43 -20.72 -7.88
C ARG A 325 32.26 -20.89 -9.39
N THR A 326 31.33 -20.15 -10.00
CA THR A 326 30.92 -20.36 -11.40
C THR A 326 31.47 -19.32 -12.37
N GLY A 327 31.82 -18.13 -11.88
CA GLY A 327 32.08 -16.95 -12.71
C GLY A 327 30.82 -16.31 -13.30
N ASP A 328 29.63 -16.89 -13.08
CA ASP A 328 28.37 -16.40 -13.65
C ASP A 328 27.78 -15.28 -12.79
N GLY A 329 27.94 -14.05 -13.28
CA GLY A 329 27.40 -12.86 -12.63
C GLY A 329 25.88 -12.75 -12.76
N ASP A 330 25.32 -13.20 -13.88
CA ASP A 330 23.89 -13.06 -14.17
C ASP A 330 23.08 -14.02 -13.30
N ALA A 331 23.55 -15.27 -13.18
CA ALA A 331 22.96 -16.23 -12.26
C ALA A 331 23.06 -15.76 -10.80
N ALA A 332 24.19 -15.16 -10.41
CA ALA A 332 24.35 -14.60 -9.07
C ALA A 332 23.37 -13.43 -8.81
N MET A 333 23.12 -12.57 -9.80
CA MET A 333 22.14 -11.49 -9.68
C MET A 333 20.71 -12.02 -9.49
N ARG A 334 20.37 -13.17 -10.09
CA ARG A 334 19.07 -13.83 -9.92
C ARG A 334 18.87 -14.45 -8.53
N ILE A 335 19.95 -14.68 -7.77
CA ILE A 335 19.86 -15.19 -6.39
C ILE A 335 19.44 -14.09 -5.40
N LEU A 336 19.76 -12.82 -5.70
CA LEU A 336 19.48 -11.68 -4.81
C LEU A 336 17.99 -11.55 -4.48
N ALA A 337 17.70 -11.15 -3.23
CA ALA A 337 16.33 -10.92 -2.76
C ALA A 337 15.67 -9.73 -3.47
N VAL A 338 16.43 -8.64 -3.61
CA VAL A 338 16.02 -7.39 -4.26
C VAL A 338 17.04 -7.08 -5.33
N GLN A 339 16.55 -6.87 -6.54
CA GLN A 339 17.41 -6.51 -7.67
C GLN A 339 17.46 -4.99 -7.81
N PRO A 340 18.66 -4.41 -7.99
CA PRO A 340 18.77 -2.97 -8.19
C PRO A 340 18.11 -2.58 -9.53
N PRO A 341 17.51 -1.38 -9.61
CA PRO A 341 16.96 -0.89 -10.87
C PRO A 341 18.06 -0.81 -11.94
N GLY A 342 17.71 -1.16 -13.17
CA GLY A 342 18.66 -1.22 -14.29
C GLY A 342 19.47 -2.52 -14.40
N SER A 343 19.22 -3.51 -13.53
CA SER A 343 19.82 -4.85 -13.63
C SER A 343 19.27 -5.71 -14.78
N GLY A 344 18.45 -5.14 -15.67
CA GLY A 344 17.86 -5.85 -16.81
C GLY A 344 16.80 -6.88 -16.41
N THR A 345 16.26 -6.80 -15.20
CA THR A 345 15.15 -7.67 -14.79
C THR A 345 13.92 -7.39 -15.63
N ASP A 346 13.33 -8.44 -16.18
CA ASP A 346 12.05 -8.33 -16.88
C ASP A 346 10.97 -7.79 -15.94
N ILE A 347 10.20 -6.83 -16.44
CA ILE A 347 9.02 -6.29 -15.74
C ILE A 347 7.87 -7.32 -15.75
N ALA A 348 7.89 -8.24 -16.72
CA ALA A 348 6.90 -9.30 -16.84
C ALA A 348 7.07 -10.35 -15.71
N PRO A 349 5.98 -10.95 -15.23
CA PRO A 349 6.05 -11.96 -14.19
C PRO A 349 6.83 -13.19 -14.66
N HIS A 350 7.51 -13.86 -13.71
CA HIS A 350 8.44 -14.94 -14.03
C HIS A 350 7.82 -16.08 -14.84
N TRP A 351 6.57 -16.46 -14.54
CA TRP A 351 5.85 -17.50 -15.29
C TRP A 351 5.69 -17.13 -16.77
N LEU A 352 5.35 -15.88 -17.08
CA LEU A 352 5.15 -15.40 -18.44
C LEU A 352 6.47 -15.38 -19.22
N VAL A 353 7.55 -14.90 -18.58
CA VAL A 353 8.89 -14.88 -19.17
C VAL A 353 9.39 -16.30 -19.45
N THR A 354 9.10 -17.23 -18.54
CA THR A 354 9.50 -18.64 -18.67
C THR A 354 8.72 -19.33 -19.79
N GLU A 355 7.41 -19.12 -19.89
CA GLU A 355 6.57 -19.65 -20.97
C GLU A 355 7.01 -19.11 -22.34
N ALA A 356 7.22 -17.79 -22.45
CA ALA A 356 7.70 -17.16 -23.68
C ALA A 356 9.08 -17.69 -24.08
N SER A 357 9.99 -17.86 -23.12
CA SER A 357 11.33 -18.42 -23.35
C SER A 357 11.26 -19.89 -23.79
N ALA A 358 10.43 -20.70 -23.15
CA ALA A 358 10.23 -22.10 -23.50
C ALA A 358 9.64 -22.25 -24.91
N TYR A 359 8.64 -21.45 -25.26
CA TYR A 359 8.07 -21.41 -26.61
C TYR A 359 9.11 -21.00 -27.65
N SER A 360 9.87 -19.93 -27.39
CA SER A 360 10.93 -19.44 -28.28
C SER A 360 12.02 -20.50 -28.52
N GLN A 361 12.48 -21.18 -27.46
CA GLN A 361 13.45 -22.27 -27.57
C GLN A 361 12.89 -23.46 -28.35
N ALA A 362 11.63 -23.83 -28.13
CA ALA A 362 10.97 -24.91 -28.85
C ALA A 362 10.85 -24.60 -30.35
N GLU A 363 10.45 -23.37 -30.70
CA GLU A 363 10.37 -22.89 -32.08
C GLU A 363 11.75 -22.82 -32.74
N TYR A 364 12.77 -22.35 -32.03
CA TYR A 364 14.14 -22.37 -32.51
C TYR A 364 14.60 -23.79 -32.83
N LYS A 365 14.39 -24.75 -31.91
CA LYS A 365 14.73 -26.17 -32.13
C LYS A 365 13.96 -26.74 -33.33
N ARG A 366 12.66 -26.45 -33.48
CA ARG A 366 11.86 -26.87 -34.65
C ARG A 366 12.43 -26.32 -35.96
N ARG A 367 12.81 -25.03 -35.99
CA ARG A 367 13.41 -24.40 -37.17
C ARG A 367 14.77 -24.99 -37.51
N GLU A 368 15.62 -25.27 -36.51
CA GLU A 368 16.92 -25.90 -36.72
C GLU A 368 16.77 -27.35 -37.22
N MET A 369 15.80 -28.12 -36.71
CA MET A 369 15.50 -29.45 -37.23
C MET A 369 14.96 -29.40 -38.67
N ALA A 370 14.08 -28.44 -38.98
CA ALA A 370 13.58 -28.24 -40.34
C ALA A 370 14.68 -27.81 -41.32
N ARG A 371 15.64 -26.99 -40.87
CA ARG A 371 16.84 -26.64 -41.62
C ARG A 371 17.75 -27.84 -41.85
N ALA A 372 17.94 -28.71 -40.85
CA ALA A 372 18.74 -29.91 -40.98
C ALA A 372 18.11 -30.97 -41.92
N GLN A 373 16.77 -31.05 -41.95
CA GLN A 373 16.03 -31.95 -42.86
C GLN A 373 15.98 -31.45 -44.31
N LYS A 374 16.00 -30.14 -44.53
CA LYS A 374 16.43 -29.57 -45.81
C LYS A 374 17.94 -29.80 -45.93
N GLY A 375 18.34 -31.04 -46.22
CA GLY A 375 19.73 -31.40 -46.49
C GLY A 375 20.39 -30.43 -47.47
N PRO A 376 21.73 -30.38 -47.56
CA PRO A 376 22.44 -29.43 -48.41
C PRO A 376 21.83 -29.50 -49.81
N GLY A 377 21.09 -28.44 -50.18
CA GLY A 377 20.42 -28.39 -51.47
C GLY A 377 21.45 -28.69 -52.56
N PRO A 378 21.07 -29.40 -53.64
CA PRO A 378 22.00 -29.67 -54.71
C PRO A 378 22.56 -28.33 -55.17
N LYS A 379 23.87 -28.13 -55.01
CA LYS A 379 24.59 -27.03 -55.67
C LYS A 379 24.25 -27.17 -57.14
N GLY A 380 23.35 -26.31 -57.61
CA GLY A 380 23.06 -26.15 -59.02
C GLY A 380 24.40 -25.99 -59.73
N ALA A 381 24.69 -26.99 -60.56
CA ALA A 381 25.76 -26.92 -61.51
C ALA A 381 25.40 -25.85 -62.52
N ASP A 382 25.80 -24.60 -62.26
CA ASP A 382 25.89 -23.59 -63.30
C ASP A 382 27.36 -23.34 -63.63
N LYS A 383 27.72 -23.79 -64.82
CA LYS A 383 28.98 -23.56 -65.50
C LYS A 383 29.11 -22.07 -65.79
N GLY A 384 29.80 -21.34 -64.92
CA GLY A 384 30.30 -20.00 -65.21
C GLY A 384 31.81 -19.96 -64.98
N ALA A 385 32.57 -20.17 -66.05
CA ALA A 385 34.03 -20.09 -66.05
C ALA A 385 34.50 -18.69 -65.61
N GLY A 386 35.21 -18.61 -64.49
CA GLY A 386 35.75 -17.36 -63.95
C GLY A 386 37.05 -17.61 -63.20
N LYS A 387 38.10 -17.83 -63.98
CA LYS A 387 39.49 -18.02 -63.58
C LYS A 387 40.04 -16.78 -62.86
N SER A 388 40.30 -16.84 -61.56
CA SER A 388 41.39 -16.05 -60.97
C SER A 388 42.07 -16.78 -59.81
N LYS A 389 43.36 -17.04 -60.05
CA LYS A 389 44.36 -17.51 -59.09
C LYS A 389 44.62 -16.41 -58.05
N GLY A 390 44.61 -16.76 -56.78
CA GLY A 390 45.16 -15.95 -55.70
C GLY A 390 45.68 -16.86 -54.60
N ARG A 391 46.99 -17.13 -54.64
CA ARG A 391 47.73 -18.10 -53.84
C ARG A 391 48.53 -17.32 -52.79
N GLY A 392 48.47 -17.75 -51.53
CA GLY A 392 49.33 -17.28 -50.42
C GLY A 392 48.52 -17.26 -49.12
N GLY A 393 48.70 -18.14 -48.12
CA GLY A 393 49.85 -18.95 -47.76
C GLY A 393 50.63 -18.26 -46.64
N ALA A 394 50.30 -18.55 -45.38
CA ALA A 394 51.25 -18.52 -44.27
C ALA A 394 50.67 -19.22 -43.03
N LYS A 395 51.21 -20.41 -42.78
CA LYS A 395 51.15 -21.21 -41.57
C LYS A 395 52.31 -20.72 -40.68
N GLY A 396 52.09 -20.44 -39.39
CA GLY A 396 53.16 -20.05 -38.46
C GLY A 396 52.85 -20.52 -37.04
N HIS A 397 53.64 -21.48 -36.57
CA HIS A 397 53.56 -22.22 -35.30
C HIS A 397 53.73 -21.36 -34.02
N PRO A 398 53.31 -21.88 -32.85
CA PRO A 398 53.59 -21.30 -31.54
C PRO A 398 55.01 -21.64 -31.06
N LYS A 399 55.61 -20.76 -30.25
CA LYS A 399 56.83 -21.06 -29.48
C LYS A 399 56.57 -20.89 -27.98
N THR A 400 56.79 -21.98 -27.26
CA THR A 400 56.96 -22.10 -25.81
C THR A 400 58.44 -21.99 -25.40
N LYS A 401 58.68 -21.50 -24.16
CA LYS A 401 59.89 -21.62 -23.28
C LYS A 401 61.16 -20.86 -23.73
N ALA A 402 62.04 -20.31 -22.90
CA ALA A 402 62.32 -20.30 -21.45
C ALA A 402 62.99 -18.93 -21.10
N ASP A 403 62.99 -18.45 -19.85
CA ASP A 403 64.12 -18.46 -18.89
C ASP A 403 63.55 -17.91 -17.55
N LYS A 404 63.71 -18.45 -16.33
CA LYS A 404 64.82 -19.01 -15.53
C LYS A 404 65.89 -18.00 -15.06
N ALA A 405 65.63 -17.34 -13.93
CA ALA A 405 66.57 -16.92 -12.87
C ALA A 405 65.70 -16.62 -11.63
N HIS A 406 65.78 -17.20 -10.42
CA HIS A 406 66.87 -17.58 -9.51
C HIS A 406 67.91 -16.50 -9.25
N VAL A 407 67.69 -15.73 -8.18
CA VAL A 407 68.72 -15.33 -7.21
C VAL A 407 68.07 -15.27 -5.81
N PRO A 408 68.65 -15.93 -4.80
CA PRO A 408 68.27 -15.79 -3.39
C PRO A 408 69.06 -14.66 -2.73
N GLY A 409 68.43 -13.99 -1.76
CA GLY A 409 69.01 -13.02 -0.85
C GLY A 409 68.07 -12.77 0.30
#